data_AF-A0A7Y1SXU0-F1
#
_entry.id   AF-A0A7Y1SXU0-F1
#
_cell.length_a   1.000
_cell.length_b   1.000
_cell.length_c   1.000
_cell.angle_alpha   90.00
_cell.angle_beta   90.00
_cell.angle_gamma   90.00
#
_symmetry.space_group_name_H-M   'P 1'
#
loop_
_entity.id
_entity.type
_entity.pdbx_description
1 polymer ?
#
loop_
_entity_poly.entity_id
_entity_poly.type
_entity_poly.pdbx_seq_one_letter_code
_entity_poly.pdbx_strand_id
1 'polypeptide(L)'
;MRDTAQCVIVGGGAMGVGLLYHLAHEGWTDTVLVEKGELTSGSTWHAAGLVPNFIGSLNMAKVHDYAVKLYDQLEEETGLNTGWHGCGAIRLARSTNEVDWFKYVHGMLEQIGVESYLISPAQIKELHPLLELEDIQLGFHTPNDGWSDPTASTNAMAVGARQLGAEIVRHNLVTDMNKLADGRWEVITEKGRIVADHVVNAAGHYGPQLGAMVGLDVPIVSMIHQYLVTEAIPDVAVLETELPVVRDPRASCYYRQEHDGLIVGPYEMAESQPYGLDGIDWNLTFHLTPPAIDRLLPWLEYAGQRIPAFERVGIKNVVSGPITHTPDAGYLMGPAPGLQNYWMCVGASIGITQGPGAGKYLAQWMVHGQTEINVREMDPRRFGPYAAGDYTLARSIDEYHEMYQVRMPGEYRDAGRPILRTPIHGKLDAKGAQWQETYGWERVRYFSPEPEDYSFRRSSAFDAVGQEVRGIRERVGLADLTAFSKFRVTGRDAASLLDRLSANRLPVK
;
A
#
# COMPACT_ATOMS: atom_id res chain seq x y z
N MET A 1 -30.27 -6.09 -9.24
CA MET A 1 -29.19 -7.07 -9.11
C MET A 1 -29.41 -8.13 -10.17
N ARG A 2 -28.45 -8.26 -11.09
CA ARG A 2 -28.40 -9.35 -12.06
C ARG A 2 -28.18 -10.70 -11.36
N ASP A 3 -28.69 -11.78 -11.95
CA ASP A 3 -28.46 -13.16 -11.48
C ASP A 3 -27.13 -13.74 -12.02
N THR A 4 -26.58 -13.14 -13.07
CA THR A 4 -25.31 -13.51 -13.70
C THR A 4 -24.49 -12.28 -14.03
N ALA A 5 -23.16 -12.36 -13.97
CA ALA A 5 -22.26 -11.28 -14.36
C ALA A 5 -20.93 -11.86 -14.88
N GLN A 6 -20.20 -11.11 -15.71
CA GLN A 6 -18.82 -11.43 -16.04
C GLN A 6 -17.91 -11.31 -14.81
N CYS A 7 -18.09 -10.26 -14.01
CA CYS A 7 -17.28 -9.99 -12.82
C CYS A 7 -18.14 -9.50 -11.65
N VAL A 8 -17.88 -10.03 -10.45
CA VAL A 8 -18.41 -9.51 -9.19
C VAL A 8 -17.27 -8.94 -8.35
N ILE A 9 -17.35 -7.65 -8.01
CA ILE A 9 -16.42 -6.98 -7.08
C ILE A 9 -17.10 -6.86 -5.72
N VAL A 10 -16.45 -7.34 -4.66
CA VAL A 10 -16.99 -7.27 -3.30
C VAL A 10 -16.24 -6.18 -2.52
N GLY A 11 -16.94 -5.08 -2.23
CA GLY A 11 -16.42 -3.91 -1.51
C GLY A 11 -16.48 -2.61 -2.31
N GLY A 12 -17.20 -1.62 -1.80
CA GLY A 12 -17.46 -0.30 -2.40
C GLY A 12 -16.56 0.82 -1.89
N GLY A 13 -15.34 0.50 -1.43
CA GLY A 13 -14.30 1.49 -1.12
C GLY A 13 -13.50 1.92 -2.37
N ALA A 14 -12.54 2.82 -2.18
CA ALA A 14 -11.72 3.39 -3.27
C ALA A 14 -11.05 2.32 -4.16
N MET A 15 -10.57 1.21 -3.58
CA MET A 15 -9.95 0.11 -4.33
C MET A 15 -10.95 -0.63 -5.24
N GLY A 16 -12.13 -0.97 -4.70
CA GLY A 16 -13.15 -1.73 -5.44
C GLY A 16 -13.85 -0.87 -6.50
N VAL A 17 -14.14 0.39 -6.18
CA VAL A 17 -14.72 1.33 -7.13
C VAL A 17 -13.71 1.75 -8.20
N GLY A 18 -12.44 1.94 -7.84
CA GLY A 18 -11.37 2.18 -8.82
C GLY A 18 -11.28 1.04 -9.84
N LEU A 19 -11.33 -0.22 -9.38
CA LEU A 19 -11.39 -1.37 -10.29
C LEU A 19 -12.66 -1.38 -11.14
N LEU A 20 -13.83 -1.10 -10.55
CA LEU A 20 -15.11 -1.07 -11.28
C LEU A 20 -15.07 -0.05 -12.42
N TYR A 21 -14.55 1.15 -12.15
CA TYR A 21 -14.36 2.21 -13.14
C TYR A 21 -13.47 1.73 -14.29
N HIS A 22 -12.30 1.17 -13.98
CA HIS A 22 -11.38 0.73 -15.04
C HIS A 22 -11.84 -0.51 -15.81
N LEU A 23 -12.51 -1.47 -15.18
CA LEU A 23 -13.11 -2.59 -15.91
C LEU A 23 -14.16 -2.10 -16.90
N ALA A 24 -14.99 -1.14 -16.51
CA ALA A 24 -15.99 -0.57 -17.42
C ALA A 24 -15.33 0.14 -18.61
N HIS A 25 -14.25 0.90 -18.39
CA HIS A 25 -13.46 1.56 -19.43
C HIS A 25 -12.70 0.58 -20.34
N GLU A 26 -12.28 -0.58 -19.83
CA GLU A 26 -11.71 -1.70 -20.60
C GLU A 26 -12.79 -2.53 -21.33
N GLY A 27 -14.06 -2.15 -21.23
CA GLY A 27 -15.19 -2.78 -21.91
C GLY A 27 -15.89 -3.90 -21.15
N TRP A 28 -15.45 -4.23 -19.93
CA TRP A 28 -16.13 -5.18 -19.03
C TRP A 28 -17.26 -4.49 -18.26
N THR A 29 -18.35 -4.20 -18.98
CA THR A 29 -19.53 -3.52 -18.44
C THR A 29 -20.53 -4.48 -17.81
N ASP A 30 -20.38 -5.79 -18.04
CA ASP A 30 -21.08 -6.84 -17.27
C ASP A 30 -20.44 -7.10 -15.91
N THR A 31 -20.19 -6.02 -15.17
CA THR A 31 -19.56 -6.04 -13.85
C THR A 31 -20.54 -5.53 -12.80
N VAL A 32 -20.65 -6.26 -11.68
CA VAL A 32 -21.48 -5.90 -10.53
C VAL A 32 -20.59 -5.67 -9.31
N LEU A 33 -20.66 -4.47 -8.72
CA LEU A 33 -20.08 -4.22 -7.41
C LEU A 33 -21.13 -4.46 -6.33
N VAL A 34 -20.79 -5.26 -5.32
CA VAL A 34 -21.64 -5.55 -4.16
C VAL A 34 -21.00 -4.93 -2.91
N GLU A 35 -21.75 -4.06 -2.25
CA GLU A 35 -21.32 -3.34 -1.04
C GLU A 35 -22.28 -3.64 0.12
N LYS A 36 -21.72 -4.05 1.27
CA LYS A 36 -22.49 -4.46 2.45
C LYS A 36 -23.30 -3.31 3.05
N GLY A 37 -22.78 -2.08 2.98
CA GLY A 37 -23.39 -0.87 3.51
C GLY A 37 -23.54 0.18 2.42
N GLU A 38 -22.88 1.31 2.62
CA GLU A 38 -22.77 2.40 1.65
C GLU A 38 -21.41 2.40 0.97
N LEU A 39 -21.33 3.02 -0.22
CA LEU A 39 -20.02 3.31 -0.79
C LEU A 39 -19.18 4.10 0.23
N THR A 40 -17.89 3.84 0.23
CA THR A 40 -16.89 4.44 1.14
C THR A 40 -17.00 4.09 2.62
N SER A 41 -18.04 3.36 3.05
CA SER A 41 -18.37 3.10 4.46
C SER A 41 -17.37 2.24 5.27
N GLY A 42 -16.29 1.77 4.64
CA GLY A 42 -15.11 1.15 5.28
C GLY A 42 -14.08 2.20 5.72
N SER A 43 -12.82 2.04 5.33
CA SER A 43 -11.76 3.01 5.68
C SER A 43 -11.73 4.26 4.79
N THR A 44 -12.36 4.22 3.62
CA THR A 44 -12.29 5.30 2.62
C THR A 44 -12.83 6.62 3.15
N TRP A 45 -14.04 6.65 3.74
CA TRP A 45 -14.70 7.90 4.14
C TRP A 45 -13.94 8.72 5.18
N HIS A 46 -13.12 8.06 6.02
CA HIS A 46 -12.35 8.71 7.09
C HIS A 46 -10.86 8.85 6.73
N ALA A 47 -10.47 8.62 5.48
CA ALA A 47 -9.10 8.88 5.08
C ALA A 47 -8.82 10.39 5.09
N ALA A 48 -7.59 10.79 5.44
CA ALA A 48 -7.19 12.19 5.36
C ALA A 48 -7.01 12.70 3.91
N GLY A 49 -7.07 11.81 2.91
CA GLY A 49 -7.16 12.17 1.49
C GLY A 49 -5.84 12.44 0.76
N LEU A 50 -4.68 12.27 1.40
CA LEU A 50 -3.37 12.62 0.82
C LEU A 50 -3.07 11.77 -0.44
N VAL A 51 -2.51 12.39 -1.48
CA VAL A 51 -2.15 11.75 -2.76
C VAL A 51 -0.72 12.15 -3.16
N PRO A 52 0.32 11.44 -2.64
CA PRO A 52 1.70 11.76 -2.94
C PRO A 52 2.27 10.96 -4.11
N ASN A 53 3.19 11.55 -4.87
CA ASN A 53 4.06 10.84 -5.79
C ASN A 53 5.34 10.30 -5.13
N PHE A 54 5.78 10.88 -4.01
CA PHE A 54 6.99 10.41 -3.32
C PHE A 54 6.83 8.98 -2.82
N ILE A 55 7.51 8.03 -3.47
CA ILE A 55 7.56 6.61 -3.07
C ILE A 55 8.88 5.99 -3.55
N GLY A 56 9.37 4.95 -2.87
CA GLY A 56 10.68 4.33 -3.15
C GLY A 56 10.69 3.26 -4.25
N SER A 57 9.57 3.02 -4.93
CA SER A 57 9.44 2.02 -6.00
C SER A 57 8.94 2.64 -7.30
N LEU A 58 9.57 2.26 -8.42
CA LEU A 58 9.29 2.81 -9.75
C LEU A 58 7.88 2.47 -10.22
N ASN A 59 7.41 1.25 -9.96
CA ASN A 59 6.08 0.83 -10.40
C ASN A 59 4.98 1.39 -9.48
N MET A 60 5.22 1.47 -8.17
CA MET A 60 4.36 2.25 -7.26
C MET A 60 4.28 3.73 -7.64
N ALA A 61 5.38 4.35 -8.06
CA ALA A 61 5.35 5.75 -8.48
C ALA A 61 4.42 5.98 -9.68
N LYS A 62 4.38 5.03 -10.64
CA LYS A 62 3.41 5.06 -11.75
C LYS A 62 1.96 4.89 -11.30
N VAL A 63 1.73 4.06 -10.28
CA VAL A 63 0.39 3.91 -9.65
C VAL A 63 -0.06 5.23 -9.03
N HIS A 64 0.83 5.91 -8.30
CA HIS A 64 0.51 7.16 -7.63
C HIS A 64 0.30 8.33 -8.61
N ASP A 65 1.18 8.44 -9.61
CA ASP A 65 1.10 9.47 -10.67
C ASP A 65 -0.23 9.38 -11.44
N TYR A 66 -0.72 8.15 -11.65
CA TYR A 66 -2.01 7.95 -12.29
C TYR A 66 -3.19 8.53 -11.47
N ALA A 67 -3.16 8.41 -10.14
CA ALA A 67 -4.23 8.94 -9.29
C ALA A 67 -4.32 10.47 -9.35
N VAL A 68 -3.18 11.16 -9.31
CA VAL A 68 -3.11 12.62 -9.46
C VAL A 68 -3.79 13.06 -10.77
N LYS A 69 -3.43 12.41 -11.89
CA LYS A 69 -3.98 12.72 -13.22
C LYS A 69 -5.47 12.40 -13.32
N LEU A 70 -5.90 11.26 -12.75
CA LEU A 70 -7.30 10.86 -12.81
C LEU A 70 -8.18 11.83 -12.02
N TYR A 71 -7.79 12.19 -10.80
CA TYR A 71 -8.62 13.04 -9.95
C TYR A 71 -8.84 14.44 -10.50
N ASP A 72 -7.87 14.97 -11.24
CA ASP A 72 -7.97 16.24 -11.96
C ASP A 72 -8.95 16.16 -13.16
N GLN A 73 -9.01 15.01 -13.83
CA GLN A 73 -9.78 14.83 -15.08
C GLN A 73 -11.22 14.32 -14.85
N LEU A 74 -11.49 13.70 -13.71
CA LEU A 74 -12.71 12.93 -13.49
C LEU A 74 -13.98 13.80 -13.48
N GLU A 75 -13.86 15.09 -13.11
CA GLU A 75 -14.99 16.02 -13.14
C GLU A 75 -15.45 16.28 -14.59
N GLU A 76 -14.54 16.35 -15.55
CA GLU A 76 -14.87 16.54 -16.97
C GLU A 76 -15.69 15.36 -17.52
N GLU A 77 -15.35 14.14 -17.10
CA GLU A 77 -16.07 12.92 -17.50
C GLU A 77 -17.43 12.80 -16.80
N THR A 78 -17.45 13.01 -15.49
CA THR A 78 -18.56 12.57 -14.63
C THR A 78 -19.51 13.70 -14.22
N GLY A 79 -19.07 14.95 -14.38
CA GLY A 79 -19.75 16.14 -13.85
C GLY A 79 -19.71 16.24 -12.32
N LEU A 80 -18.88 15.42 -11.65
CA LEU A 80 -18.72 15.42 -10.20
C LEU A 80 -17.31 15.84 -9.81
N ASN A 81 -17.22 16.91 -9.02
CA ASN A 81 -15.97 17.35 -8.44
C ASN A 81 -15.42 16.30 -7.46
N THR A 82 -14.12 16.00 -7.57
CA THR A 82 -13.43 14.98 -6.76
C THR A 82 -12.94 15.51 -5.41
N GLY A 83 -13.13 16.80 -5.14
CA GLY A 83 -12.49 17.52 -4.05
C GLY A 83 -10.97 17.52 -4.20
N TRP A 84 -10.44 17.57 -5.43
CA TRP A 84 -9.00 17.59 -5.68
C TRP A 84 -8.39 18.96 -5.35
N HIS A 85 -7.37 18.94 -4.50
CA HIS A 85 -6.56 20.08 -4.11
C HIS A 85 -5.11 19.80 -4.49
N GLY A 86 -4.69 20.25 -5.67
CA GLY A 86 -3.30 20.17 -6.15
C GLY A 86 -2.39 21.22 -5.50
N CYS A 87 -2.36 21.27 -4.16
CA CYS A 87 -1.60 22.26 -3.39
C CYS A 87 -0.09 21.96 -3.30
N GLY A 88 0.35 20.85 -3.87
CA GLY A 88 1.71 20.34 -3.78
C GLY A 88 1.96 19.57 -2.48
N ALA A 89 3.13 18.93 -2.41
CA ALA A 89 3.59 18.25 -1.21
C ALA A 89 5.08 18.45 -0.95
N ILE A 90 5.47 18.49 0.33
CA ILE A 90 6.84 18.63 0.79
C ILE A 90 7.17 17.49 1.78
N ARG A 91 8.25 16.76 1.51
CA ARG A 91 8.86 15.86 2.51
C ARG A 91 10.11 16.50 3.08
N LEU A 92 10.26 16.47 4.41
CA LEU A 92 11.40 17.09 5.11
C LEU A 92 12.52 16.08 5.34
N ALA A 93 13.77 16.46 5.10
CA ALA A 93 14.97 15.69 5.44
C ALA A 93 15.77 16.40 6.54
N ARG A 94 16.09 15.65 7.60
CA ARG A 94 16.84 16.09 8.79
C ARG A 94 18.26 15.54 8.82
N SER A 95 18.49 14.46 8.08
CA SER A 95 19.71 13.67 8.06
C SER A 95 20.24 13.48 6.64
N THR A 96 21.50 13.12 6.53
CA THR A 96 22.13 12.80 5.24
C THR A 96 21.49 11.57 4.59
N ASN A 97 21.01 10.60 5.38
CA ASN A 97 20.32 9.42 4.85
C ASN A 97 19.00 9.79 4.17
N GLU A 98 18.21 10.70 4.75
CA GLU A 98 17.00 11.22 4.12
C GLU A 98 17.32 12.02 2.86
N VAL A 99 18.37 12.86 2.88
CA VAL A 99 18.83 13.59 1.70
C VAL A 99 19.22 12.65 0.55
N ASP A 100 19.96 11.58 0.85
CA ASP A 100 20.37 10.61 -0.17
C ASP A 100 19.17 9.80 -0.68
N TRP A 101 18.21 9.46 0.19
CA TRP A 101 16.95 8.85 -0.24
C TRP A 101 16.16 9.76 -1.18
N PHE A 102 16.09 11.06 -0.87
CA PHE A 102 15.38 12.04 -1.68
C PHE A 102 16.01 12.16 -3.07
N LYS A 103 17.34 12.14 -3.17
CA LYS A 103 18.05 12.11 -4.46
C LYS A 103 17.75 10.83 -5.25
N TYR A 104 17.72 9.69 -4.57
CA TYR A 104 17.37 8.40 -5.18
C TYR A 104 15.94 8.43 -5.76
N VAL A 105 14.96 8.90 -4.97
CA VAL A 105 13.56 9.03 -5.41
C VAL A 105 13.42 10.06 -6.53
N HIS A 106 14.14 11.19 -6.46
CA HIS A 106 14.11 12.22 -7.50
C HIS A 106 14.49 11.65 -8.86
N GLY A 107 15.63 10.96 -8.97
CA GLY A 107 16.07 10.35 -10.22
C GLY A 107 15.11 9.26 -10.73
N MET A 108 14.37 8.61 -9.84
CA MET A 108 13.33 7.65 -10.23
C MET A 108 12.07 8.34 -10.77
N LEU A 109 11.63 9.44 -10.14
CA LEU A 109 10.47 10.22 -10.61
C LEU A 109 10.76 10.91 -11.96
N GLU A 110 11.98 11.37 -12.20
CA GLU A 110 12.41 11.89 -13.50
C GLU A 110 12.22 10.86 -14.62
N GLN A 111 12.47 9.56 -14.37
CA GLN A 111 12.31 8.51 -15.38
C GLN A 111 10.86 8.31 -15.83
N ILE A 112 9.88 8.69 -15.01
CA ILE A 112 8.45 8.56 -15.32
C ILE A 112 7.79 9.91 -15.63
N GLY A 113 8.56 10.99 -15.65
CA GLY A 113 8.08 12.33 -15.99
C GLY A 113 7.26 13.01 -14.90
N VAL A 114 7.45 12.62 -13.63
CA VAL A 114 6.82 13.31 -12.50
C VAL A 114 7.69 14.50 -12.08
N GLU A 115 7.09 15.68 -12.11
CA GLU A 115 7.73 16.93 -11.70
C GLU A 115 8.05 16.91 -10.20
N SER A 116 9.33 17.11 -9.85
CA SER A 116 9.78 17.17 -8.46
C SER A 116 11.05 18.01 -8.33
N TYR A 117 11.26 18.58 -7.14
CA TYR A 117 12.37 19.48 -6.86
C TYR A 117 13.00 19.18 -5.50
N LEU A 118 14.32 19.18 -5.44
CA LEU A 118 15.06 19.24 -4.18
C LEU A 118 15.21 20.72 -3.79
N ILE A 119 14.60 21.13 -2.68
CA ILE A 119 14.50 22.53 -2.27
C ILE A 119 15.20 22.80 -0.94
N SER A 120 15.75 24.01 -0.81
CA SER A 120 16.40 24.48 0.42
C SER A 120 15.39 24.82 1.52
N PRO A 121 15.79 24.88 2.80
CA PRO A 121 14.92 25.35 3.88
C PRO A 121 14.31 26.73 3.64
N ALA A 122 15.02 27.65 2.97
CA ALA A 122 14.48 28.97 2.63
C ALA A 122 13.29 28.85 1.66
N GLN A 123 13.41 28.02 0.62
CA GLN A 123 12.32 27.76 -0.33
C GLN A 123 11.15 27.02 0.33
N ILE A 124 11.41 26.10 1.28
CA ILE A 124 10.35 25.47 2.07
C ILE A 124 9.59 26.55 2.87
N LYS A 125 10.29 27.50 3.48
CA LYS A 125 9.66 28.59 4.26
C LYS A 125 8.84 29.53 3.38
N GLU A 126 9.24 29.75 2.13
CA GLU A 126 8.45 30.51 1.15
C GLU A 126 7.13 29.79 0.81
N LEU A 127 7.16 28.47 0.62
CA LEU A 127 5.98 27.67 0.28
C LEU A 127 5.08 27.38 1.50
N HIS A 128 5.66 27.22 2.68
CA HIS A 128 4.95 26.88 3.91
C HIS A 128 5.49 27.70 5.10
N PRO A 129 5.05 28.97 5.25
CA PRO A 129 5.64 29.92 6.19
C PRO A 129 5.49 29.54 7.66
N LEU A 130 4.58 28.62 7.99
CA LEU A 130 4.33 28.19 9.38
C LEU A 130 5.34 27.15 9.91
N LEU A 131 6.20 26.58 9.07
CA LEU A 131 7.16 25.56 9.51
C LEU A 131 8.38 26.19 10.19
N GLU A 132 8.77 25.66 11.33
CA GLU A 132 10.12 25.81 11.86
C GLU A 132 11.05 24.83 11.15
N LEU A 133 12.26 25.26 10.75
CA LEU A 133 13.11 24.50 9.81
C LEU A 133 14.58 24.43 10.22
N GLU A 134 14.92 24.81 11.45
CA GLU A 134 16.32 24.87 11.93
C GLU A 134 17.06 23.53 11.79
N ASP A 135 16.35 22.41 11.99
CA ASP A 135 16.89 21.06 11.91
C ASP A 135 16.71 20.38 10.54
N ILE A 136 16.30 21.13 9.50
CA ILE A 136 16.06 20.60 8.15
C ILE A 136 17.26 20.89 7.24
N GLN A 137 17.76 19.84 6.59
CA GLN A 137 18.84 19.94 5.59
C GLN A 137 18.31 20.20 4.18
N LEU A 138 17.16 19.61 3.83
CA LEU A 138 16.60 19.64 2.47
C LEU A 138 15.10 19.31 2.50
N GLY A 139 14.35 19.79 1.51
CA GLY A 139 12.99 19.38 1.22
C GLY A 139 12.89 18.67 -0.13
N PHE A 140 11.95 17.74 -0.26
CA PHE A 140 11.52 17.19 -1.54
C PHE A 140 10.14 17.73 -1.87
N HIS A 141 10.02 18.52 -2.92
CA HIS A 141 8.79 19.18 -3.32
C HIS A 141 8.21 18.57 -4.60
N THR A 142 6.94 18.20 -4.58
CA THR A 142 6.15 17.74 -5.72
C THR A 142 4.98 18.71 -5.92
N PRO A 143 5.06 19.67 -6.86
CA PRO A 143 4.09 20.76 -6.95
C PRO A 143 2.69 20.30 -7.37
N ASN A 144 2.60 19.18 -8.09
CA ASN A 144 1.33 18.66 -8.61
C ASN A 144 0.71 17.58 -7.70
N ASP A 145 1.33 17.30 -6.54
CA ASP A 145 0.72 16.44 -5.52
C ASP A 145 -0.36 17.20 -4.74
N GLY A 146 -1.02 16.52 -3.81
CA GLY A 146 -1.91 17.19 -2.88
C GLY A 146 -2.81 16.22 -2.14
N TRP A 147 -4.10 16.52 -2.11
CA TRP A 147 -5.10 15.67 -1.48
C TRP A 147 -6.45 15.73 -2.21
N SER A 148 -7.27 14.71 -2.00
CA SER A 148 -8.62 14.60 -2.55
C SER A 148 -9.62 14.26 -1.45
N ASP A 149 -10.85 14.77 -1.53
CA ASP A 149 -11.96 14.25 -0.71
C ASP A 149 -12.19 12.76 -1.08
N PRO A 150 -11.98 11.83 -0.13
CA PRO A 150 -12.09 10.40 -0.41
C PRO A 150 -13.48 9.96 -0.86
N THR A 151 -14.51 10.60 -0.34
CA THR A 151 -15.89 10.24 -0.63
C THR A 151 -16.31 10.78 -1.99
N ALA A 152 -15.96 12.03 -2.31
CA ALA A 152 -16.25 12.66 -3.57
C ALA A 152 -15.55 11.94 -4.74
N SER A 153 -14.23 11.73 -4.64
CA SER A 153 -13.46 11.01 -5.66
C SER A 153 -13.95 9.58 -5.90
N THR A 154 -14.26 8.84 -4.84
CA THR A 154 -14.82 7.49 -4.98
C THR A 154 -16.19 7.52 -5.66
N ASN A 155 -17.09 8.45 -5.30
CA ASN A 155 -18.39 8.54 -5.94
C ASN A 155 -18.31 9.01 -7.39
N ALA A 156 -17.38 9.89 -7.74
CA ALA A 156 -17.13 10.29 -9.12
C ALA A 156 -16.72 9.06 -9.98
N MET A 157 -15.78 8.24 -9.50
CA MET A 157 -15.40 7.00 -10.20
C MET A 157 -16.59 6.02 -10.31
N ALA A 158 -17.41 5.90 -9.27
CA ALA A 158 -18.62 5.08 -9.29
C ALA A 158 -19.63 5.55 -10.35
N VAL A 159 -19.77 6.87 -10.54
CA VAL A 159 -20.62 7.44 -11.59
C VAL A 159 -20.05 7.14 -12.98
N GLY A 160 -18.75 7.35 -13.21
CA GLY A 160 -18.10 7.01 -14.48
C GLY A 160 -18.31 5.55 -14.87
N ALA A 161 -18.15 4.62 -13.91
CA ALA A 161 -18.42 3.21 -14.14
C ALA A 161 -19.88 2.92 -14.53
N ARG A 162 -20.84 3.56 -13.85
CA ARG A 162 -22.28 3.39 -14.12
C ARG A 162 -22.72 4.00 -15.43
N GLN A 163 -22.13 5.12 -15.86
CA GLN A 163 -22.37 5.71 -17.18
C GLN A 163 -22.03 4.75 -18.32
N LEU A 164 -21.05 3.86 -18.09
CA LEU A 164 -20.64 2.81 -19.01
C LEU A 164 -21.41 1.49 -18.85
N GLY A 165 -22.32 1.38 -17.88
CA GLY A 165 -23.26 0.24 -17.74
C GLY A 165 -22.95 -0.76 -16.63
N ALA A 166 -21.93 -0.51 -15.80
CA ALA A 166 -21.67 -1.31 -14.61
C ALA A 166 -22.78 -1.14 -13.56
N GLU A 167 -23.03 -2.18 -12.75
CA GLU A 167 -24.05 -2.15 -11.69
C GLU A 167 -23.38 -2.01 -10.30
N ILE A 168 -24.00 -1.22 -9.42
CA ILE A 168 -23.60 -1.10 -8.01
C ILE A 168 -24.79 -1.46 -7.13
N VAL A 169 -24.63 -2.47 -6.28
CA VAL A 169 -25.66 -2.96 -5.35
C VAL A 169 -25.19 -2.71 -3.92
N ARG A 170 -25.77 -1.67 -3.30
CA ARG A 170 -25.50 -1.28 -1.91
C ARG A 170 -26.42 -2.00 -0.92
N HIS A 171 -26.08 -1.93 0.37
CA HIS A 171 -26.77 -2.60 1.47
C HIS A 171 -27.01 -4.08 1.18
N ASN A 172 -25.99 -4.79 0.70
CA ASN A 172 -26.09 -6.19 0.36
C ASN A 172 -24.82 -6.90 0.78
N LEU A 173 -24.86 -7.57 1.93
CA LEU A 173 -23.70 -8.32 2.41
C LEU A 173 -23.52 -9.58 1.57
N VAL A 174 -22.31 -9.82 1.08
CA VAL A 174 -21.87 -11.14 0.61
C VAL A 174 -21.63 -12.01 1.84
N THR A 175 -22.34 -13.13 1.93
CA THR A 175 -22.31 -14.01 3.09
C THR A 175 -21.54 -15.30 2.85
N ASP A 176 -21.41 -15.73 1.59
CA ASP A 176 -20.64 -16.91 1.20
C ASP A 176 -20.30 -16.88 -0.30
N MET A 177 -19.30 -17.66 -0.71
CA MET A 177 -18.89 -17.80 -2.11
C MET A 177 -18.44 -19.22 -2.43
N ASN A 178 -19.02 -19.81 -3.47
CA ASN A 178 -18.79 -21.21 -3.83
C ASN A 178 -18.27 -21.34 -5.26
N LYS A 179 -17.28 -22.20 -5.48
CA LYS A 179 -16.81 -22.53 -6.83
C LYS A 179 -17.71 -23.61 -7.44
N LEU A 180 -18.29 -23.32 -8.60
CA LEU A 180 -19.17 -24.22 -9.33
C LEU A 180 -18.38 -25.25 -10.15
N ALA A 181 -19.06 -26.33 -10.55
CA ALA A 181 -18.45 -27.43 -11.31
C ALA A 181 -17.95 -27.02 -12.71
N ASP A 182 -18.52 -25.96 -13.30
CA ASP A 182 -18.11 -25.39 -14.58
C ASP A 182 -16.97 -24.37 -14.46
N GLY A 183 -16.49 -24.11 -13.23
CA GLY A 183 -15.39 -23.20 -12.95
C GLY A 183 -15.80 -21.77 -12.61
N ARG A 184 -17.08 -21.41 -12.74
CA ARG A 184 -17.63 -20.11 -12.32
C ARG A 184 -17.81 -20.05 -10.81
N TRP A 185 -18.17 -18.88 -10.32
CA TRP A 185 -18.38 -18.59 -8.90
C TRP A 185 -19.84 -18.29 -8.63
N GLU A 186 -20.41 -18.90 -7.59
CA GLU A 186 -21.67 -18.49 -6.99
C GLU A 186 -21.37 -17.57 -5.81
N VAL A 187 -21.75 -16.29 -5.92
CA VAL A 187 -21.64 -15.30 -4.86
C VAL A 187 -23.00 -15.19 -4.17
N ILE A 188 -23.06 -15.57 -2.90
CA ILE A 188 -24.29 -15.60 -2.10
C ILE A 188 -24.36 -14.31 -1.29
N THR A 189 -25.50 -13.62 -1.40
CA THR A 189 -25.75 -12.34 -0.74
C THR A 189 -27.09 -12.35 0.00
N GLU A 190 -27.31 -11.39 0.87
CA GLU A 190 -28.60 -11.22 1.56
C GLU A 190 -29.78 -10.98 0.60
N LYS A 191 -29.52 -10.45 -0.60
CA LYS A 191 -30.55 -10.14 -1.62
C LYS A 191 -30.64 -11.19 -2.73
N GLY A 192 -29.99 -12.34 -2.58
CA GLY A 192 -29.98 -13.42 -3.57
C GLY A 192 -28.57 -13.79 -4.00
N ARG A 193 -28.44 -14.53 -5.10
CA ARG A 193 -27.15 -15.03 -5.60
C ARG A 193 -26.81 -14.43 -6.96
N ILE A 194 -25.52 -14.31 -7.24
CA ILE A 194 -24.98 -13.94 -8.55
C ILE A 194 -24.00 -15.02 -9.00
N VAL A 195 -24.18 -15.57 -10.20
CA VAL A 195 -23.18 -16.47 -10.80
C VAL A 195 -22.24 -15.66 -11.68
N ALA A 196 -20.93 -15.71 -11.40
CA ALA A 196 -19.93 -14.89 -12.06
C ALA A 196 -18.73 -15.66 -12.61
N ASP A 197 -18.17 -15.20 -13.72
CA ASP A 197 -16.93 -15.79 -14.26
C ASP A 197 -15.72 -15.43 -13.41
N HIS A 198 -15.71 -14.21 -12.86
CA HIS A 198 -14.67 -13.68 -11.99
C HIS A 198 -15.25 -13.08 -10.69
N VAL A 199 -14.48 -13.20 -9.60
CA VAL A 199 -14.79 -12.57 -8.31
C VAL A 199 -13.57 -11.80 -7.80
N VAL A 200 -13.78 -10.61 -7.25
CA VAL A 200 -12.71 -9.78 -6.68
C VAL A 200 -12.97 -9.46 -5.22
N ASN A 201 -12.01 -9.79 -4.36
CA ASN A 201 -11.95 -9.33 -2.99
C ASN A 201 -11.38 -7.91 -2.93
N ALA A 202 -12.26 -6.93 -2.73
CA ALA A 202 -11.91 -5.52 -2.52
C ALA A 202 -12.47 -5.00 -1.17
N ALA A 203 -12.64 -5.90 -0.20
CA ALA A 203 -13.42 -5.65 1.02
C ALA A 203 -12.66 -4.91 2.15
N GLY A 204 -11.56 -4.23 1.82
CA GLY A 204 -10.77 -3.46 2.78
C GLY A 204 -10.38 -4.29 4.01
N HIS A 205 -10.71 -3.80 5.21
CA HIS A 205 -10.44 -4.50 6.47
C HIS A 205 -11.25 -5.79 6.67
N TYR A 206 -12.33 -6.00 5.91
CA TYR A 206 -13.04 -7.28 5.84
C TYR A 206 -12.40 -8.26 4.86
N GLY A 207 -11.32 -7.87 4.16
CA GLY A 207 -10.60 -8.69 3.20
C GLY A 207 -10.24 -10.08 3.71
N PRO A 208 -9.69 -10.24 4.94
CA PRO A 208 -9.47 -11.55 5.56
C PRO A 208 -10.72 -12.38 5.74
N GLN A 209 -11.80 -11.80 6.27
CA GLN A 209 -13.06 -12.53 6.49
C GLN A 209 -13.70 -12.97 5.17
N LEU A 210 -13.59 -12.16 4.12
CA LEU A 210 -14.05 -12.53 2.78
C LEU A 210 -13.16 -13.60 2.13
N GLY A 211 -11.84 -13.56 2.36
CA GLY A 211 -10.92 -14.60 1.91
C GLY A 211 -11.16 -15.95 2.59
N ALA A 212 -11.52 -15.94 3.88
CA ALA A 212 -11.84 -17.14 4.64
C ALA A 212 -13.02 -17.93 4.05
N MET A 213 -14.00 -17.26 3.43
CA MET A 213 -15.13 -17.92 2.73
C MET A 213 -14.67 -18.86 1.62
N VAL A 214 -13.50 -18.61 1.02
CA VAL A 214 -12.92 -19.42 -0.06
C VAL A 214 -11.65 -20.15 0.36
N GLY A 215 -11.42 -20.27 1.68
CA GLY A 215 -10.28 -21.00 2.24
C GLY A 215 -8.92 -20.29 2.08
N LEU A 216 -8.91 -18.96 2.00
CA LEU A 216 -7.69 -18.15 1.95
C LEU A 216 -7.42 -17.44 3.27
N ASP A 217 -6.18 -17.58 3.76
CA ASP A 217 -5.64 -16.72 4.81
C ASP A 217 -5.01 -15.48 4.17
N VAL A 218 -5.74 -14.35 4.19
CA VAL A 218 -5.28 -13.10 3.59
C VAL A 218 -4.36 -12.36 4.58
N PRO A 219 -3.12 -12.02 4.20
CA PRO A 219 -2.10 -11.47 5.11
C PRO A 219 -2.34 -9.98 5.37
N ILE A 220 -3.43 -9.64 6.06
CA ILE A 220 -3.81 -8.28 6.42
C ILE A 220 -4.11 -8.20 7.92
N VAL A 221 -3.55 -7.18 8.57
CA VAL A 221 -3.95 -6.73 9.91
C VAL A 221 -4.37 -5.27 9.80
N SER A 222 -5.48 -4.90 10.45
CA SER A 222 -5.86 -3.50 10.53
C SER A 222 -5.15 -2.84 11.71
N MET A 223 -4.64 -1.63 11.52
CA MET A 223 -4.02 -0.79 12.55
C MET A 223 -4.91 0.44 12.79
N ILE A 224 -5.08 0.85 14.04
CA ILE A 224 -5.77 2.11 14.37
C ILE A 224 -4.85 3.27 14.03
N HIS A 225 -5.27 4.10 13.09
CA HIS A 225 -4.63 5.36 12.76
C HIS A 225 -5.50 6.53 13.21
N GLN A 226 -4.85 7.63 13.61
CA GLN A 226 -5.53 8.80 14.14
C GLN A 226 -5.03 10.09 13.51
N TYR A 227 -5.93 11.03 13.28
CA TYR A 227 -5.56 12.40 12.97
C TYR A 227 -6.50 13.40 13.64
N LEU A 228 -5.95 14.58 13.90
CA LEU A 228 -6.61 15.68 14.55
C LEU A 228 -6.97 16.72 13.49
N VAL A 229 -8.14 17.33 13.65
CA VAL A 229 -8.56 18.53 12.91
C VAL A 229 -8.54 19.68 13.91
N THR A 230 -7.77 20.73 13.61
CA THR A 230 -7.70 21.90 14.49
C THR A 230 -8.91 22.81 14.33
N GLU A 231 -9.09 23.72 15.29
CA GLU A 231 -9.82 24.96 15.05
C GLU A 231 -9.08 25.85 14.03
N ALA A 232 -9.71 26.95 13.61
CA ALA A 232 -9.10 27.90 12.69
C ALA A 232 -7.83 28.50 13.29
N ILE A 233 -6.75 28.52 12.51
CA ILE A 233 -5.46 29.11 12.84
C ILE A 233 -5.40 30.48 12.15
N PRO A 234 -5.28 31.60 12.89
CA PRO A 234 -5.25 32.94 12.29
C PRO A 234 -4.18 33.10 11.20
N ASP A 235 -3.02 32.47 11.39
CA ASP A 235 -1.91 32.52 10.44
C ASP A 235 -2.20 31.76 9.14
N VAL A 236 -3.11 30.77 9.16
CA VAL A 236 -3.59 30.05 7.96
C VAL A 236 -4.69 30.86 7.27
N ALA A 237 -5.62 31.43 8.03
CA ALA A 237 -6.77 32.18 7.52
C ALA A 237 -6.40 33.43 6.68
N VAL A 238 -5.18 33.95 6.84
CA VAL A 238 -4.68 35.11 6.08
C VAL A 238 -3.87 34.73 4.84
N LEU A 239 -3.66 33.44 4.57
CA LEU A 239 -2.91 32.99 3.40
C LEU A 239 -3.77 33.07 2.14
N GLU A 240 -3.18 33.56 1.05
CA GLU A 240 -3.83 33.63 -0.27
C GLU A 240 -3.74 32.31 -1.05
N THR A 241 -2.82 31.43 -0.65
CA THR A 241 -2.56 30.14 -1.30
C THR A 241 -2.66 29.03 -0.27
N GLU A 242 -3.19 27.89 -0.69
CA GLU A 242 -3.29 26.70 0.15
C GLU A 242 -1.88 26.15 0.46
N LEU A 243 -1.65 25.77 1.71
CA LEU A 243 -0.38 25.20 2.14
C LEU A 243 -0.17 23.80 1.50
N PRO A 244 1.05 23.50 1.03
CA PRO A 244 1.36 22.16 0.54
C PRO A 244 1.27 21.12 1.67
N VAL A 245 0.93 19.89 1.32
CA VAL A 245 0.94 18.77 2.27
C VAL A 245 2.36 18.51 2.76
N VAL A 246 2.60 18.44 4.06
CA VAL A 246 3.94 18.23 4.62
C VAL A 246 4.05 16.86 5.27
N ARG A 247 5.20 16.21 5.13
CA ARG A 247 5.61 15.03 5.92
C ARG A 247 6.87 15.32 6.72
N ASP A 248 6.75 15.20 8.03
CA ASP A 248 7.82 15.39 9.01
C ASP A 248 8.25 14.06 9.63
N PRO A 249 9.46 13.57 9.34
CA PRO A 249 9.96 12.32 9.88
C PRO A 249 10.25 12.37 11.39
N ARG A 250 10.46 13.57 11.98
CA ARG A 250 10.69 13.71 13.42
C ARG A 250 9.45 13.40 14.23
N ALA A 251 8.35 14.06 13.86
CA ALA A 251 7.05 13.87 14.48
C ALA A 251 6.36 12.60 13.98
N SER A 252 6.95 11.89 13.00
CA SER A 252 6.28 10.81 12.25
C SER A 252 4.89 11.26 11.80
N CYS A 253 4.77 12.49 11.29
CA CYS A 253 3.49 13.15 11.10
C CYS A 253 3.32 13.71 9.69
N TYR A 254 2.09 13.69 9.20
CA TYR A 254 1.68 14.52 8.07
C TYR A 254 0.86 15.72 8.54
N TYR A 255 0.99 16.82 7.79
CA TYR A 255 0.21 18.04 7.96
C TYR A 255 -0.43 18.42 6.64
N ARG A 256 -1.69 18.86 6.67
CA ARG A 256 -2.31 19.53 5.52
C ARG A 256 -3.27 20.60 5.99
N GLN A 257 -3.51 21.60 5.16
CA GLN A 257 -4.56 22.58 5.42
C GLN A 257 -5.93 21.91 5.37
N GLU A 258 -6.80 22.29 6.30
CA GLU A 258 -8.21 21.89 6.34
C GLU A 258 -9.02 23.17 6.64
N HIS A 259 -9.60 23.76 5.61
CA HIS A 259 -10.14 25.12 5.66
C HIS A 259 -9.11 26.12 6.20
N ASP A 260 -9.45 26.87 7.25
CA ASP A 260 -8.57 27.82 7.93
C ASP A 260 -7.73 27.16 9.04
N GLY A 261 -7.73 25.83 9.15
CA GLY A 261 -6.99 25.06 10.14
C GLY A 261 -6.05 24.04 9.51
N LEU A 262 -5.65 23.06 10.31
CA LEU A 262 -4.78 21.95 9.89
C LEU A 262 -5.41 20.61 10.24
N ILE A 263 -5.07 19.62 9.42
CA ILE A 263 -5.05 18.21 9.82
C ILE A 263 -3.64 17.84 10.25
N VAL A 264 -3.55 17.17 11.41
CA VAL A 264 -2.30 16.68 12.01
C VAL A 264 -2.45 15.18 12.27
N GLY A 265 -1.75 14.35 11.50
CA GLY A 265 -1.87 12.90 11.57
C GLY A 265 -0.53 12.21 11.86
N PRO A 266 -0.21 11.96 13.13
CA PRO A 266 0.97 11.19 13.50
C PRO A 266 0.77 9.69 13.28
N TYR A 267 1.84 9.00 12.89
CA TYR A 267 1.99 7.55 12.99
C TYR A 267 2.85 7.27 14.22
N GLU A 268 2.23 6.85 15.32
CA GLU A 268 2.97 6.51 16.53
C GLU A 268 3.99 5.41 16.26
N MET A 269 5.23 5.65 16.68
CA MET A 269 6.35 4.71 16.56
C MET A 269 6.50 3.78 17.78
N ALA A 270 5.53 3.82 18.69
CA ALA A 270 5.42 2.92 19.83
C ALA A 270 3.96 2.79 20.26
N GLU A 271 3.63 1.67 20.91
CA GLU A 271 2.29 1.40 21.44
C GLU A 271 1.15 1.42 20.39
N SER A 272 1.47 1.28 19.10
CA SER A 272 0.47 1.18 18.03
C SER A 272 -0.52 0.05 18.29
N GLN A 273 -1.75 0.23 17.81
CA GLN A 273 -2.86 -0.64 18.19
C GLN A 273 -3.42 -1.41 16.98
N PRO A 274 -3.29 -2.74 16.94
CA PRO A 274 -4.01 -3.55 15.96
C PRO A 274 -5.52 -3.58 16.25
N TYR A 275 -6.32 -3.83 15.23
CA TYR A 275 -7.77 -3.86 15.29
C TYR A 275 -8.34 -5.08 14.59
N GLY A 276 -9.39 -5.65 15.16
CA GLY A 276 -10.17 -6.72 14.53
C GLY A 276 -9.43 -8.05 14.37
N LEU A 277 -8.51 -8.38 15.28
CA LEU A 277 -7.71 -9.62 15.21
C LEU A 277 -8.58 -10.89 15.25
N ASP A 278 -9.71 -10.83 15.95
CA ASP A 278 -10.69 -11.92 16.02
C ASP A 278 -11.82 -11.79 14.96
N GLY A 279 -11.61 -10.94 13.95
CA GLY A 279 -12.61 -10.55 12.97
C GLY A 279 -13.31 -9.25 13.32
N ILE A 280 -13.98 -8.68 12.31
CA ILE A 280 -14.66 -7.39 12.38
C ILE A 280 -16.16 -7.63 12.22
N ASP A 281 -16.97 -6.97 13.05
CA ASP A 281 -18.41 -7.07 12.98
C ASP A 281 -18.93 -6.53 11.64
N TRP A 282 -19.59 -7.40 10.87
CA TRP A 282 -20.16 -7.09 9.55
C TRP A 282 -21.18 -5.93 9.57
N ASN A 283 -21.77 -5.63 10.73
CA ASN A 283 -22.72 -4.53 10.86
C ASN A 283 -22.06 -3.14 10.90
N LEU A 284 -20.74 -3.07 11.05
CA LEU A 284 -20.04 -1.79 11.14
C LEU A 284 -19.97 -1.11 9.77
N THR A 285 -20.58 0.08 9.71
CA THR A 285 -20.55 1.02 8.58
C THR A 285 -20.26 2.41 9.12
N PHE A 286 -19.39 3.18 8.45
CA PHE A 286 -18.95 4.50 8.92
C PHE A 286 -18.43 4.48 10.38
N HIS A 287 -17.73 3.41 10.75
CA HIS A 287 -17.27 3.22 12.12
C HIS A 287 -15.93 3.92 12.38
N LEU A 288 -15.85 4.62 13.51
CA LEU A 288 -14.62 5.14 14.11
C LEU A 288 -14.45 4.51 15.49
N THR A 289 -13.19 4.30 15.89
CA THR A 289 -12.84 3.91 17.25
C THR A 289 -12.79 5.13 18.17
N PRO A 290 -12.95 4.94 19.50
CA PRO A 290 -12.70 6.02 20.45
C PRO A 290 -11.26 6.54 20.31
N PRO A 291 -11.06 7.87 20.21
CA PRO A 291 -9.72 8.43 20.15
C PRO A 291 -8.88 8.12 21.39
N ALA A 292 -7.59 7.89 21.17
CA ALA A 292 -6.56 7.70 22.20
C ALA A 292 -5.46 8.76 22.00
N ILE A 293 -5.78 10.02 22.30
CA ILE A 293 -4.88 11.17 22.07
C ILE A 293 -3.63 11.08 22.96
N ASP A 294 -3.77 10.57 24.18
CA ASP A 294 -2.65 10.42 25.13
C ASP A 294 -1.52 9.57 24.54
N ARG A 295 -1.86 8.55 23.75
CA ARG A 295 -0.88 7.76 22.99
C ARG A 295 -0.09 8.64 22.04
N LEU A 296 -0.72 9.63 21.41
CA LEU A 296 -0.09 10.46 20.37
C LEU A 296 0.76 11.61 20.93
N LEU A 297 0.67 11.92 22.23
CA LEU A 297 1.27 13.11 22.84
C LEU A 297 2.76 13.32 22.47
N PRO A 298 3.65 12.31 22.53
CA PRO A 298 5.07 12.52 22.19
C PRO A 298 5.27 13.04 20.75
N TRP A 299 4.44 12.57 19.81
CA TRP A 299 4.50 12.99 18.42
C TRP A 299 3.82 14.34 18.19
N LEU A 300 2.74 14.63 18.92
CA LEU A 300 2.06 15.92 18.88
C LEU A 300 2.92 17.05 19.46
N GLU A 301 3.74 16.76 20.49
CA GLU A 301 4.74 17.72 21.00
C GLU A 301 5.77 18.08 19.93
N TYR A 302 6.26 17.09 19.15
CA TYR A 302 7.14 17.37 18.02
C TYR A 302 6.43 18.11 16.88
N ALA A 303 5.14 17.83 16.64
CA ALA A 303 4.33 18.57 15.67
C ALA A 303 4.17 20.04 16.08
N GLY A 304 3.96 20.34 17.37
CA GLY A 304 3.92 21.70 17.91
C GLY A 304 5.24 22.45 17.71
N GLN A 305 6.36 21.79 17.93
CA GLN A 305 7.68 22.35 17.66
C GLN A 305 7.92 22.61 16.17
N ARG A 306 7.36 21.78 15.28
CA ARG A 306 7.45 21.97 13.83
C ARG A 306 6.54 23.09 13.33
N ILE A 307 5.34 23.24 13.89
CA ILE A 307 4.36 24.26 13.53
C ILE A 307 3.87 24.94 14.83
N PRO A 308 4.57 25.97 15.35
CA PRO A 308 4.20 26.60 16.62
C PRO A 308 2.78 27.18 16.67
N ALA A 309 2.18 27.47 15.51
CA ALA A 309 0.79 27.89 15.41
C ALA A 309 -0.19 26.78 15.86
N PHE A 310 0.17 25.51 15.72
CA PHE A 310 -0.61 24.37 16.19
C PHE A 310 -0.78 24.36 17.72
N GLU A 311 0.24 24.80 18.47
CA GLU A 311 0.20 24.83 19.95
C GLU A 311 -0.81 25.85 20.52
N ARG A 312 -1.32 26.76 19.68
CA ARG A 312 -2.13 27.91 20.12
C ARG A 312 -3.62 27.75 19.88
N VAL A 313 -4.06 26.65 19.28
CA VAL A 313 -5.45 26.43 18.88
C VAL A 313 -6.03 25.16 19.49
N GLY A 314 -7.35 25.10 19.61
CA GLY A 314 -8.05 23.90 20.05
C GLY A 314 -8.09 22.81 18.98
N ILE A 315 -8.45 21.60 19.41
CA ILE A 315 -8.75 20.47 18.54
C ILE A 315 -10.27 20.45 18.31
N LYS A 316 -10.69 20.62 17.05
CA LYS A 316 -12.10 20.60 16.65
C LYS A 316 -12.66 19.18 16.60
N ASN A 317 -11.86 18.24 16.10
CA ASN A 317 -12.26 16.84 15.96
C ASN A 317 -11.04 15.91 15.99
N VAL A 318 -11.25 14.66 16.38
CA VAL A 318 -10.26 13.58 16.22
C VAL A 318 -10.91 12.42 15.50
N VAL A 319 -10.30 12.03 14.39
CA VAL A 319 -10.71 10.87 13.61
C VAL A 319 -9.78 9.73 13.97
N SER A 320 -10.35 8.62 14.43
CA SER A 320 -9.64 7.42 14.84
C SER A 320 -10.29 6.23 14.16
N GLY A 321 -9.56 5.56 13.26
CA GLY A 321 -10.13 4.54 12.40
C GLY A 321 -9.14 3.46 11.98
N PRO A 322 -9.64 2.25 11.68
CA PRO A 322 -8.80 1.15 11.23
C PRO A 322 -8.39 1.32 9.76
N ILE A 323 -7.09 1.13 9.51
CA ILE A 323 -6.47 1.09 8.18
C ILE A 323 -5.82 -0.28 7.98
N THR A 324 -5.95 -0.86 6.78
CA THR A 324 -5.33 -2.16 6.49
C THR A 324 -3.83 -2.05 6.25
N HIS A 325 -3.06 -2.93 6.89
CA HIS A 325 -1.63 -3.12 6.67
C HIS A 325 -1.34 -4.57 6.28
N THR A 326 -0.38 -4.74 5.38
CA THR A 326 0.21 -6.01 4.98
C THR A 326 1.66 -6.10 5.53
N PRO A 327 2.30 -7.29 5.51
CA PRO A 327 3.63 -7.47 6.08
C PRO A 327 4.76 -6.63 5.49
N ASP A 328 4.56 -6.07 4.29
CA ASP A 328 5.53 -5.25 3.56
C ASP A 328 5.01 -3.84 3.24
N ALA A 329 3.89 -3.44 3.86
CA ALA A 329 3.15 -2.20 3.60
C ALA A 329 2.59 -2.02 2.17
N GLY A 330 2.82 -2.96 1.25
CA GLY A 330 2.26 -2.95 -0.10
C GLY A 330 0.87 -3.60 -0.15
N TYR A 331 -0.02 -3.12 -1.01
CA TYR A 331 -1.34 -3.76 -1.18
C TYR A 331 -1.28 -5.10 -1.91
N LEU A 332 -2.40 -5.81 -1.96
CA LEU A 332 -2.59 -7.09 -2.65
C LEU A 332 -3.44 -6.86 -3.91
N MET A 333 -2.84 -6.98 -5.09
CA MET A 333 -3.49 -6.78 -6.39
C MET A 333 -3.07 -7.84 -7.40
N GLY A 334 -4.02 -8.67 -7.82
CA GLY A 334 -3.77 -9.74 -8.79
C GLY A 334 -4.51 -11.04 -8.45
N PRO A 335 -4.18 -12.15 -9.13
CA PRO A 335 -4.86 -13.43 -8.91
C PRO A 335 -4.53 -13.99 -7.52
N ALA A 336 -5.55 -14.51 -6.83
CA ALA A 336 -5.36 -15.13 -5.53
C ALA A 336 -4.61 -16.48 -5.64
N PRO A 337 -3.81 -16.85 -4.63
CA PRO A 337 -3.07 -18.11 -4.64
C PRO A 337 -4.04 -19.31 -4.69
N GLY A 338 -3.80 -20.24 -5.61
CA GLY A 338 -4.54 -21.51 -5.69
C GLY A 338 -5.96 -21.42 -6.24
N LEU A 339 -6.50 -20.22 -6.49
CA LEU A 339 -7.85 -20.03 -7.00
C LEU A 339 -7.85 -19.47 -8.43
N GLN A 340 -8.66 -20.09 -9.28
CA GLN A 340 -8.87 -19.62 -10.65
C GLN A 340 -9.97 -18.56 -10.66
N ASN A 341 -9.74 -17.45 -11.36
CA ASN A 341 -10.68 -16.33 -11.52
C ASN A 341 -11.16 -15.68 -10.21
N TYR A 342 -10.44 -15.90 -9.11
CA TYR A 342 -10.60 -15.13 -7.87
C TYR A 342 -9.42 -14.18 -7.75
N TRP A 343 -9.71 -12.90 -7.55
CA TRP A 343 -8.71 -11.82 -7.57
C TRP A 343 -8.72 -11.04 -6.27
N MET A 344 -7.61 -10.40 -5.97
CA MET A 344 -7.44 -9.51 -4.83
C MET A 344 -7.25 -8.08 -5.33
N CYS A 345 -7.87 -7.12 -4.66
CA CYS A 345 -7.66 -5.68 -4.80
C CYS A 345 -7.85 -5.01 -3.42
N VAL A 346 -6.98 -5.36 -2.46
CA VAL A 346 -7.24 -5.15 -1.02
C VAL A 346 -5.93 -4.92 -0.24
N GLY A 347 -6.03 -4.45 1.00
CA GLY A 347 -4.86 -4.30 1.89
C GLY A 347 -4.05 -3.02 1.68
N ALA A 348 -4.65 -1.97 1.11
CA ALA A 348 -3.98 -0.69 0.90
C ALA A 348 -4.04 0.20 2.16
N SER A 349 -2.88 0.65 2.63
CA SER A 349 -2.77 1.60 3.74
C SER A 349 -2.99 3.06 3.30
N ILE A 350 -2.71 3.36 2.03
CA ILE A 350 -2.93 4.67 1.39
C ILE A 350 -3.85 4.52 0.17
N GLY A 351 -5.00 3.86 0.39
CA GLY A 351 -5.93 3.46 -0.66
C GLY A 351 -6.55 4.58 -1.50
N ILE A 352 -6.51 5.84 -1.06
CA ILE A 352 -6.95 6.98 -1.89
C ILE A 352 -5.94 7.22 -3.01
N THR A 353 -4.65 7.28 -2.69
CA THR A 353 -3.60 7.37 -3.70
C THR A 353 -3.54 6.13 -4.59
N GLN A 354 -3.74 4.94 -4.02
CA GLN A 354 -3.48 3.68 -4.71
C GLN A 354 -4.70 3.12 -5.46
N GLY A 355 -5.92 3.44 -5.04
CA GLY A 355 -7.17 2.89 -5.59
C GLY A 355 -7.31 3.06 -7.10
N PRO A 356 -7.10 4.26 -7.66
CA PRO A 356 -7.14 4.49 -9.11
C PRO A 356 -6.15 3.60 -9.87
N GLY A 357 -4.86 3.71 -9.56
CA GLY A 357 -3.82 2.97 -10.29
C GLY A 357 -3.91 1.46 -10.08
N ALA A 358 -4.22 0.99 -8.86
CA ALA A 358 -4.45 -0.43 -8.61
C ALA A 358 -5.65 -0.96 -9.42
N GLY A 359 -6.74 -0.20 -9.49
CA GLY A 359 -7.88 -0.53 -10.33
C GLY A 359 -7.50 -0.64 -11.81
N LYS A 360 -6.75 0.33 -12.34
CA LYS A 360 -6.30 0.36 -13.74
C LYS A 360 -5.49 -0.90 -14.08
N TYR A 361 -4.45 -1.17 -13.30
CA TYR A 361 -3.54 -2.27 -13.63
C TYR A 361 -4.19 -3.63 -13.40
N LEU A 362 -5.06 -3.78 -12.40
CA LEU A 362 -5.82 -5.02 -12.24
C LEU A 362 -6.82 -5.22 -13.37
N ALA A 363 -7.53 -4.17 -13.82
CA ALA A 363 -8.42 -4.26 -14.98
C ALA A 363 -7.66 -4.73 -16.23
N GLN A 364 -6.51 -4.13 -16.53
CA GLN A 364 -5.65 -4.56 -17.64
C GLN A 364 -5.28 -6.05 -17.52
N TRP A 365 -4.89 -6.50 -16.33
CA TRP A 365 -4.52 -7.89 -16.10
C TRP A 365 -5.69 -8.84 -16.33
N MET A 366 -6.88 -8.49 -15.83
CA MET A 366 -8.08 -9.31 -15.97
C MET A 366 -8.55 -9.40 -17.42
N VAL A 367 -8.53 -8.29 -18.16
CA VAL A 367 -9.01 -8.23 -19.55
C VAL A 367 -8.01 -8.82 -20.54
N HIS A 368 -6.73 -8.48 -20.40
CA HIS A 368 -5.70 -8.76 -21.41
C HIS A 368 -4.72 -9.87 -21.01
N GLY A 369 -4.77 -10.35 -19.77
CA GLY A 369 -3.84 -11.34 -19.22
C GLY A 369 -2.46 -10.78 -18.86
N GLN A 370 -2.23 -9.48 -19.02
CA GLN A 370 -0.98 -8.77 -18.73
C GLN A 370 -1.22 -7.29 -18.41
N THR A 371 -0.20 -6.62 -17.87
CA THR A 371 -0.23 -5.20 -17.48
C THR A 371 0.87 -4.43 -18.21
N GLU A 372 0.67 -3.12 -18.40
CA GLU A 372 1.69 -2.26 -19.03
C GLU A 372 2.91 -1.99 -18.13
N ILE A 373 2.77 -2.18 -16.81
CA ILE A 373 3.85 -2.10 -15.83
C ILE A 373 4.13 -3.48 -15.21
N ASN A 374 5.29 -3.64 -14.58
CA ASN A 374 5.56 -4.84 -13.78
C ASN A 374 4.85 -4.73 -12.43
N VAL A 375 3.90 -5.65 -12.18
CA VAL A 375 3.08 -5.64 -10.97
C VAL A 375 3.48 -6.67 -9.91
N ARG A 376 4.69 -7.23 -10.02
CA ARG A 376 5.17 -8.32 -9.15
C ARG A 376 5.17 -7.94 -7.66
N GLU A 377 5.47 -6.69 -7.33
CA GLU A 377 5.49 -6.21 -5.94
C GLU A 377 4.08 -6.09 -5.33
N MET A 378 3.03 -5.99 -6.15
CA MET A 378 1.64 -5.95 -5.69
C MET A 378 0.97 -7.33 -5.73
N ASP A 379 1.55 -8.31 -6.42
CA ASP A 379 0.99 -9.66 -6.59
C ASP A 379 0.75 -10.33 -5.21
N PRO A 380 -0.47 -10.80 -4.90
CA PRO A 380 -0.76 -11.44 -3.62
C PRO A 380 0.06 -12.72 -3.38
N ARG A 381 0.48 -13.39 -4.46
CA ARG A 381 1.25 -14.63 -4.43
C ARG A 381 2.73 -14.42 -4.10
N ARG A 382 3.15 -13.17 -3.86
CA ARG A 382 4.45 -12.87 -3.23
C ARG A 382 4.50 -13.34 -1.78
N PHE A 383 3.35 -13.58 -1.17
CA PHE A 383 3.21 -14.22 0.13
C PHE A 383 2.85 -15.71 -0.01
N GLY A 384 3.14 -16.47 1.04
CA GLY A 384 2.78 -17.88 1.16
C GLY A 384 2.02 -18.16 2.46
N PRO A 385 1.73 -19.43 2.76
CA PRO A 385 0.98 -19.82 3.96
C PRO A 385 1.61 -19.37 5.29
N TYR A 386 2.90 -19.04 5.29
CA TYR A 386 3.61 -18.52 6.46
C TYR A 386 3.20 -17.09 6.83
N ALA A 387 2.62 -16.34 5.88
CA ALA A 387 2.53 -14.90 5.94
C ALA A 387 1.26 -14.38 6.64
N ALA A 388 0.56 -15.24 7.38
CA ALA A 388 -0.67 -14.96 8.12
C ALA A 388 -0.43 -15.00 9.64
N GLY A 389 -1.40 -14.55 10.44
CA GLY A 389 -1.36 -14.63 11.92
C GLY A 389 -0.23 -13.78 12.52
N ASP A 390 0.54 -14.38 13.45
CA ASP A 390 1.57 -13.69 14.23
C ASP A 390 2.62 -12.99 13.36
N TYR A 391 2.97 -13.57 12.20
CA TYR A 391 3.91 -12.94 11.27
C TYR A 391 3.34 -11.64 10.70
N THR A 392 2.10 -11.66 10.19
CA THR A 392 1.44 -10.45 9.69
C THR A 392 1.31 -9.41 10.77
N LEU A 393 0.93 -9.80 11.99
CA LEU A 393 0.78 -8.89 13.10
C LEU A 393 2.10 -8.19 13.45
N ALA A 394 3.16 -8.96 13.66
CA ALA A 394 4.47 -8.41 14.00
C ALA A 394 5.00 -7.47 12.90
N ARG A 395 4.87 -7.88 11.64
CA ARG A 395 5.30 -7.09 10.48
C ARG A 395 4.44 -5.84 10.27
N SER A 396 3.13 -5.90 10.47
CA SER A 396 2.25 -4.74 10.32
C SER A 396 2.51 -3.68 11.40
N ILE A 397 2.79 -4.09 12.64
CA ILE A 397 3.20 -3.18 13.72
C ILE A 397 4.55 -2.52 13.36
N ASP A 398 5.51 -3.32 12.92
CA ASP A 398 6.84 -2.86 12.51
C ASP A 398 6.76 -1.88 11.32
N GLU A 399 5.98 -2.20 10.27
CA GLU A 399 5.73 -1.29 9.15
C GLU A 399 4.99 0.00 9.57
N TYR A 400 4.04 -0.08 10.51
CA TYR A 400 3.33 1.08 11.02
C TYR A 400 4.29 2.06 11.72
N HIS A 401 5.18 1.53 12.57
CA HIS A 401 6.17 2.34 13.28
C HIS A 401 7.19 3.01 12.34
N GLU A 402 7.50 2.38 11.20
CA GLU A 402 8.49 2.89 10.23
C GLU A 402 7.87 3.70 9.07
N MET A 403 6.57 4.02 9.12
CA MET A 403 5.83 4.63 7.98
C MET A 403 6.54 5.84 7.35
N TYR A 404 7.17 6.70 8.18
CA TYR A 404 7.89 7.88 7.70
C TYR A 404 9.41 7.84 7.83
N GLN A 405 9.97 6.72 8.25
CA GLN A 405 11.41 6.54 8.34
C GLN A 405 12.03 6.19 6.99
N VAL A 406 13.34 6.36 6.90
CA VAL A 406 14.10 5.98 5.70
C VAL A 406 14.33 4.49 5.71
N ARG A 407 13.81 3.80 4.69
CA ARG A 407 14.21 2.42 4.42
C ARG A 407 15.57 2.39 3.73
N MET A 408 16.57 1.85 4.41
CA MET A 408 17.93 1.84 3.89
C MET A 408 18.10 0.75 2.81
N PRO A 409 18.92 0.97 1.76
CA PRO A 409 19.16 -0.05 0.76
C PRO A 409 19.77 -1.33 1.37
N GLY A 410 19.15 -2.47 1.08
CA GLY A 410 19.60 -3.77 1.60
C GLY A 410 19.17 -4.09 3.04
N GLU A 411 18.37 -3.22 3.66
CA GLU A 411 17.82 -3.42 5.00
C GLU A 411 16.84 -4.60 5.07
N TYR A 412 16.99 -5.41 6.13
CA TYR A 412 16.04 -6.46 6.51
C TYR A 412 15.75 -6.33 8.00
N ARG A 413 14.47 -6.19 8.34
CA ARG A 413 14.01 -6.04 9.73
C ARG A 413 13.65 -7.40 10.34
N ASP A 414 13.70 -7.48 11.66
CA ASP A 414 13.61 -8.74 12.41
C ASP A 414 12.20 -9.09 12.88
N ALA A 415 11.24 -8.16 12.80
CA ALA A 415 9.87 -8.40 13.25
C ALA A 415 9.27 -9.65 12.58
N GLY A 416 8.78 -10.58 13.40
CA GLY A 416 8.19 -11.86 12.94
C GLY A 416 9.21 -12.91 12.47
N ARG A 417 10.52 -12.64 12.57
CA ARG A 417 11.58 -13.56 12.14
C ARG A 417 12.27 -14.25 13.31
N PRO A 418 12.89 -15.41 13.06
CA PRO A 418 12.93 -16.15 11.79
C PRO A 418 11.69 -17.02 11.55
N ILE A 419 11.35 -17.24 10.27
CA ILE A 419 10.12 -17.95 9.86
C ILE A 419 10.43 -19.39 9.43
N LEU A 420 11.04 -19.58 8.25
CA LEU A 420 11.44 -20.88 7.71
C LEU A 420 12.96 -21.01 7.74
N ARG A 421 13.45 -21.99 8.50
CA ARG A 421 14.89 -22.28 8.65
C ARG A 421 15.29 -23.52 7.88
N THR A 422 16.49 -23.52 7.30
CA THR A 422 17.09 -24.72 6.74
C THR A 422 17.73 -25.58 7.85
N PRO A 423 17.96 -26.90 7.64
CA PRO A 423 18.59 -27.76 8.65
C PRO A 423 20.01 -27.33 9.07
N ILE A 424 20.64 -26.45 8.28
CA ILE A 424 21.99 -25.92 8.57
C ILE A 424 21.96 -24.49 9.12
N HIS A 425 20.78 -23.89 9.34
CA HIS A 425 20.62 -22.51 9.83
C HIS A 425 21.54 -22.21 11.02
N GLY A 426 21.47 -23.00 12.10
CA GLY A 426 22.30 -22.78 13.29
C GLY A 426 23.82 -22.89 13.04
N LYS A 427 24.24 -23.67 12.04
CA LYS A 427 25.66 -23.77 11.66
C LYS A 427 26.13 -22.54 10.88
N LEU A 428 25.24 -21.95 10.09
CA LEU A 428 25.51 -20.72 9.34
C LEU A 428 25.50 -19.52 10.29
N ASP A 429 24.53 -19.49 11.22
CA ASP A 429 24.42 -18.48 12.26
C ASP A 429 25.69 -18.40 13.13
N ALA A 430 26.19 -19.55 13.59
CA ALA A 430 27.46 -19.64 14.33
C ALA A 430 28.70 -19.21 13.52
N LYS A 431 28.57 -18.98 12.20
CA LYS A 431 29.63 -18.45 11.33
C LYS A 431 29.46 -16.94 11.06
N GLY A 432 28.53 -16.27 11.73
CA GLY A 432 28.23 -14.86 11.51
C GLY A 432 27.38 -14.62 10.27
N ALA A 433 26.42 -15.50 9.96
CA ALA A 433 25.53 -15.28 8.84
C ALA A 433 24.71 -13.99 9.05
N GLN A 434 24.74 -13.12 8.04
CA GLN A 434 23.88 -11.95 7.94
C GLN A 434 22.65 -12.33 7.13
N TRP A 435 21.48 -12.32 7.76
CA TRP A 435 20.26 -12.95 7.23
C TRP A 435 19.38 -11.98 6.41
N GLN A 436 18.73 -12.51 5.38
CA GLN A 436 17.57 -11.91 4.70
C GLN A 436 16.38 -12.87 4.74
N GLU A 437 15.18 -12.30 4.72
CA GLU A 437 13.96 -13.05 4.42
C GLU A 437 13.75 -13.12 2.90
N THR A 438 13.34 -14.28 2.41
CA THR A 438 12.79 -14.41 1.05
C THR A 438 11.70 -15.47 1.02
N TYR A 439 10.44 -15.05 0.82
CA TYR A 439 9.29 -15.97 0.79
C TYR A 439 9.23 -16.89 2.02
N GLY A 440 9.44 -16.32 3.20
CA GLY A 440 9.49 -16.99 4.49
C GLY A 440 10.85 -17.61 4.82
N TRP A 441 11.75 -17.80 3.85
CA TRP A 441 13.04 -18.43 4.10
C TRP A 441 14.06 -17.47 4.68
N GLU A 442 14.74 -17.90 5.73
CA GLU A 442 16.00 -17.30 6.18
C GLU A 442 17.12 -17.70 5.24
N ARG A 443 17.62 -16.74 4.47
CA ARG A 443 18.72 -16.93 3.52
C ARG A 443 19.91 -16.08 3.94
N VAL A 444 21.11 -16.64 3.86
CA VAL A 444 22.34 -15.88 4.12
C VAL A 444 22.57 -14.88 2.98
N ARG A 445 22.84 -13.62 3.32
CA ARG A 445 23.31 -12.57 2.41
C ARG A 445 24.83 -12.63 2.25
N TYR A 446 25.53 -12.67 3.38
CA TYR A 446 26.99 -12.76 3.51
C TYR A 446 27.33 -13.15 4.96
N PHE A 447 28.61 -13.33 5.27
CA PHE A 447 29.12 -13.64 6.61
C PHE A 447 29.96 -12.49 7.15
N SER A 448 29.60 -12.02 8.35
CA SER A 448 30.30 -10.96 9.09
C SER A 448 30.03 -11.12 10.59
N PRO A 449 31.01 -10.87 11.47
CA PRO A 449 30.79 -10.88 12.91
C PRO A 449 29.91 -9.71 13.38
N GLU A 450 29.91 -8.61 12.66
CA GLU A 450 29.15 -7.40 12.97
C GLU A 450 28.01 -7.21 11.96
N PRO A 451 26.86 -6.63 12.39
CA PRO A 451 25.76 -6.28 11.50
C PRO A 451 26.18 -5.21 10.48
N GLU A 452 25.42 -5.12 9.39
CA GLU A 452 25.65 -4.10 8.37
C GLU A 452 25.36 -2.70 8.90
N ASP A 453 26.26 -1.76 8.62
CA ASP A 453 25.97 -0.34 8.67
C ASP A 453 25.46 0.08 7.28
N TYR A 454 24.13 0.12 7.14
CA TYR A 454 23.48 0.34 5.86
C TYR A 454 23.79 1.72 5.28
N SER A 455 23.90 1.81 3.96
CA SER A 455 24.22 3.06 3.28
C SER A 455 23.61 3.14 1.89
N PHE A 456 23.32 4.36 1.43
CA PHE A 456 23.06 4.64 0.00
C PHE A 456 24.33 4.54 -0.87
N ARG A 457 25.49 4.31 -0.25
CA ARG A 457 26.78 4.04 -0.90
C ARG A 457 27.23 2.61 -0.56
N ARG A 458 28.51 2.29 -0.75
CA ARG A 458 29.07 1.02 -0.26
C ARG A 458 28.98 0.99 1.27
N SER A 459 28.31 -0.02 1.80
CA SER A 459 28.15 -0.27 3.24
C SER A 459 29.36 -1.02 3.84
N SER A 460 29.33 -1.24 5.15
CA SER A 460 30.32 -2.06 5.86
C SER A 460 30.41 -3.51 5.34
N ALA A 461 29.38 -4.00 4.64
CA ALA A 461 29.36 -5.33 4.03
C ALA A 461 30.35 -5.51 2.87
N PHE A 462 30.82 -4.41 2.25
CA PHE A 462 31.55 -4.47 0.98
C PHE A 462 32.80 -5.35 1.04
N ASP A 463 33.60 -5.22 2.10
CA ASP A 463 34.84 -5.99 2.25
C ASP A 463 34.57 -7.46 2.62
N ALA A 464 33.56 -7.73 3.46
CA ALA A 464 33.16 -9.09 3.81
C ALA A 464 32.67 -9.86 2.57
N VAL A 465 31.77 -9.25 1.79
CA VAL A 465 31.33 -9.79 0.50
C VAL A 465 32.52 -9.96 -0.46
N GLY A 466 33.42 -8.97 -0.51
CA GLY A 466 34.64 -9.04 -1.32
C GLY A 466 35.55 -10.23 -0.95
N GLN A 467 35.64 -10.58 0.32
CA GLN A 467 36.38 -11.75 0.79
C GLN A 467 35.72 -13.06 0.36
N GLU A 468 34.38 -13.15 0.44
CA GLU A 468 33.65 -14.32 -0.07
C GLU A 468 33.85 -14.51 -1.57
N VAL A 469 33.72 -13.42 -2.34
CA VAL A 469 33.91 -13.45 -3.80
C VAL A 469 35.32 -13.93 -4.16
N ARG A 470 36.38 -13.39 -3.51
CA ARG A 470 37.76 -13.85 -3.71
C ARG A 470 37.93 -15.31 -3.29
N GLY A 471 37.36 -15.69 -2.14
CA GLY A 471 37.40 -17.06 -1.64
C GLY A 471 36.80 -18.07 -2.61
N ILE A 472 35.67 -17.73 -3.26
CA ILE A 472 35.05 -18.57 -4.30
C ILE A 472 35.94 -18.64 -5.55
N ARG A 473 36.53 -17.51 -5.97
CA ARG A 473 37.39 -17.45 -7.17
C ARG A 473 38.69 -18.23 -7.01
N GLU A 474 39.28 -18.20 -5.83
CA GLU A 474 40.62 -18.75 -5.56
C GLU A 474 40.58 -20.13 -4.89
N ARG A 475 39.42 -20.55 -4.36
CA ARG A 475 39.26 -21.81 -3.62
C ARG A 475 37.93 -22.50 -3.97
N VAL A 476 37.07 -22.71 -2.99
CA VAL A 476 35.76 -23.35 -3.10
C VAL A 476 34.79 -22.64 -2.16
N GLY A 477 33.57 -22.40 -2.63
CA GLY A 477 32.49 -21.85 -1.82
C GLY A 477 31.31 -22.80 -1.76
N LEU A 478 30.59 -22.73 -0.65
CA LEU A 478 29.32 -23.44 -0.45
C LEU A 478 28.24 -22.39 -0.23
N ALA A 479 27.17 -22.45 -1.02
CA ALA A 479 26.01 -21.57 -0.88
C ALA A 479 24.77 -22.41 -0.56
N ASP A 480 23.98 -21.97 0.42
CA ASP A 480 22.67 -22.55 0.68
C ASP A 480 21.64 -21.98 -0.31
N LEU A 481 21.23 -22.81 -1.28
CA LEU A 481 20.24 -22.47 -2.30
C LEU A 481 18.88 -23.13 -2.03
N THR A 482 18.62 -23.53 -0.78
CA THR A 482 17.39 -24.23 -0.39
C THR A 482 16.14 -23.40 -0.65
N ALA A 483 16.22 -22.07 -0.54
CA ALA A 483 15.10 -21.16 -0.75
C ALA A 483 14.60 -21.08 -2.21
N PHE A 484 15.29 -21.68 -3.20
CA PHE A 484 14.77 -21.71 -4.56
C PHE A 484 13.44 -22.47 -4.66
N SER A 485 12.49 -21.87 -5.38
CA SER A 485 11.27 -22.54 -5.82
C SER A 485 11.63 -23.76 -6.67
N LYS A 486 11.08 -24.91 -6.31
CA LYS A 486 11.33 -26.19 -6.98
C LYS A 486 10.01 -26.76 -7.46
N PHE A 487 9.84 -26.88 -8.77
CA PHE A 487 8.65 -27.47 -9.38
C PHE A 487 9.00 -28.83 -9.97
N ARG A 488 8.16 -29.83 -9.73
CA ARG A 488 8.26 -31.15 -10.35
C ARG A 488 7.08 -31.33 -11.30
N VAL A 489 7.36 -31.33 -12.60
CA VAL A 489 6.34 -31.49 -13.65
C VAL A 489 6.44 -32.92 -14.19
N THR A 490 5.37 -33.69 -14.06
CA THR A 490 5.31 -35.10 -14.47
C THR A 490 4.01 -35.39 -15.23
N GLY A 491 4.01 -36.44 -16.04
CA GLY A 491 2.84 -36.88 -16.81
C GLY A 491 3.12 -36.92 -18.31
N ARG A 492 2.20 -37.56 -19.06
CA ARG A 492 2.35 -37.76 -20.51
C ARG A 492 2.52 -36.45 -21.29
N ASP A 493 1.91 -35.36 -20.80
CA ASP A 493 1.86 -34.05 -21.46
C ASP A 493 2.91 -33.06 -20.90
N ALA A 494 3.77 -33.49 -19.96
CA ALA A 494 4.72 -32.61 -19.28
C ALA A 494 5.70 -31.91 -20.24
N ALA A 495 6.28 -32.66 -21.20
CA ALA A 495 7.18 -32.09 -22.19
C ALA A 495 6.46 -31.07 -23.09
N SER A 496 5.26 -31.42 -23.57
CA SER A 496 4.48 -30.51 -24.42
C SER A 496 4.09 -29.22 -23.69
N LEU A 497 3.73 -29.30 -22.40
CA LEU A 497 3.46 -28.12 -21.58
C LEU A 497 4.69 -27.21 -21.47
N LEU A 498 5.84 -27.78 -21.10
CA LEU A 498 7.07 -27.01 -20.89
C LEU A 498 7.58 -26.37 -22.18
N ASP A 499 7.43 -27.05 -23.32
CA ASP A 499 7.80 -26.55 -24.64
C ASP A 499 6.95 -25.35 -25.06
N ARG A 500 5.65 -25.34 -24.70
CA ARG A 500 4.78 -24.17 -24.94
C ARG A 500 5.06 -22.98 -24.03
N LEU A 501 5.49 -23.23 -22.79
CA LEU A 501 5.75 -22.17 -21.80
C LEU A 501 7.13 -21.53 -21.94
N SER A 502 8.09 -22.25 -22.52
CA SER A 502 9.49 -21.83 -22.58
C SER A 502 9.83 -21.23 -23.94
N ALA A 503 10.51 -20.07 -23.95
CA ALA A 503 11.08 -19.52 -25.18
C ALA A 503 12.34 -20.27 -25.65
N ASN A 504 13.00 -21.01 -24.76
CA ASN A 504 14.15 -21.84 -25.09
C ASN A 504 13.74 -23.29 -25.37
N ARG A 505 14.54 -24.01 -26.16
CA ARG A 505 14.32 -25.45 -26.40
C ARG A 505 14.47 -26.23 -25.11
N LEU A 506 13.61 -27.24 -24.93
CA LEU A 506 13.77 -28.18 -23.83
C LEU A 506 15.11 -28.94 -23.95
N PRO A 507 15.81 -29.17 -22.84
CA PRO A 507 17.06 -29.92 -22.85
C PRO A 507 16.81 -31.35 -23.34
N VAL A 508 17.65 -31.80 -24.26
CA VAL A 508 17.70 -33.20 -24.70
C VAL A 508 18.62 -33.99 -23.77
N LYS A 509 18.31 -35.27 -23.58
CA LYS A 509 19.16 -36.18 -22.81
C LYS A 509 20.45 -36.52 -23.55
#